data_AF-A0A975LA29-F1
#
_entry.id   AF-A0A975LA29-F1
#
_cell.length_a   1.000
_cell.length_b   1.000
_cell.length_c   1.000
_cell.angle_alpha   90.00
_cell.angle_beta   90.00
_cell.angle_gamma   90.00
#
_symmetry.space_group_name_H-M   'P 1'
#
loop_
_entity.id
_entity.type
_entity.pdbx_description
1 polymer ?
#
loop_
_entity_poly.entity_id
_entity_poly.type
_entity_poly.pdbx_seq_one_letter_code
_entity_poly.pdbx_strand_id
1 'polypeptide(L)'
;MSRDSHRAVRDLLGAHALDMLGPEQRAAVSAHLDGCADCRTELDFVAPAAELLPLADPDRASEPPAPLPNWESAYWRGCAPKPRRVPAPGGPEGSWPPAPSPSSWESARGWPAATRSSPRTRSRWRA
;
A
#
# COMPACT_ATOMS: atom_id res chain seq x y z
N MET A 1 -9.40 -14.06 -14.41
CA MET A 1 -8.84 -14.43 -13.09
C MET A 1 -9.41 -13.51 -12.02
N SER A 2 -9.57 -13.98 -10.77
CA SER A 2 -10.09 -13.15 -9.67
C SER A 2 -8.98 -12.30 -9.02
N ARG A 3 -9.37 -11.17 -8.41
CA ARG A 3 -8.44 -10.27 -7.71
C ARG A 3 -7.73 -10.93 -6.53
N ASP A 4 -8.44 -11.80 -5.83
CA ASP A 4 -7.89 -12.53 -4.68
C ASP A 4 -6.88 -13.60 -5.11
N SER A 5 -7.14 -14.31 -6.21
CA SER A 5 -6.18 -15.25 -6.81
C SER A 5 -4.91 -14.54 -7.28
N HIS A 6 -5.05 -13.35 -7.87
CA HIS A 6 -3.90 -12.56 -8.31
C HIS A 6 -3.04 -12.08 -7.13
N ARG A 7 -3.66 -11.61 -6.03
CA ARG A 7 -2.92 -11.25 -4.81
C ARG A 7 -2.19 -12.45 -4.23
N ALA A 8 -2.88 -13.59 -4.08
CA ALA A 8 -2.29 -14.79 -3.52
C ALA A 8 -1.06 -15.26 -4.32
N VAL A 9 -1.12 -15.21 -5.66
CA VAL A 9 0.03 -15.57 -6.50
C VAL A 9 1.15 -14.55 -6.38
N ARG A 10 0.86 -13.24 -6.37
CA ARG A 10 1.88 -12.19 -6.17
C ARG A 10 2.67 -12.40 -4.88
N ASP A 11 2.01 -12.78 -3.80
CA ASP A 11 2.66 -13.03 -2.51
C ASP A 11 3.59 -14.27 -2.57
N LEU A 12 3.32 -15.23 -3.48
CA LEU A 12 4.13 -16.43 -3.68
C LEU A 12 5.30 -16.26 -4.66
N LEU A 13 5.35 -15.19 -5.47
CA LEU A 13 6.37 -15.02 -6.52
C LEU A 13 7.80 -15.01 -5.98
N GLY A 14 8.04 -14.44 -4.79
CA GLY A 14 9.36 -14.45 -4.18
C GLY A 14 9.84 -15.86 -3.82
N ALA A 15 8.96 -16.66 -3.23
CA ALA A 15 9.26 -18.06 -2.92
C ALA A 15 9.35 -18.93 -4.19
N HIS A 16 8.56 -18.61 -5.23
CA HIS A 16 8.68 -19.25 -6.54
C HIS A 16 10.06 -18.99 -7.17
N ALA A 17 10.54 -17.73 -7.15
CA ALA A 17 11.84 -17.35 -7.69
C ALA A 17 13.01 -18.02 -6.95
N LEU A 18 12.83 -18.32 -5.66
CA LEU A 18 13.82 -19.03 -4.83
C LEU A 18 13.71 -20.57 -4.91
N ASP A 19 12.79 -21.10 -5.72
CA ASP A 19 12.43 -22.53 -5.79
C ASP A 19 12.03 -23.16 -4.44
N MET A 20 11.47 -22.35 -3.54
CA MET A 20 11.08 -22.75 -2.17
C MET A 20 9.61 -23.17 -2.04
N LEU A 21 8.90 -23.31 -3.16
CA LEU A 21 7.49 -23.71 -3.16
C LEU A 21 7.31 -25.24 -3.08
N GLY A 22 6.28 -25.65 -2.34
CA GLY A 22 5.74 -27.00 -2.44
C GLY A 22 5.14 -27.28 -3.82
N PRO A 23 4.94 -28.55 -4.20
CA PRO A 23 4.51 -28.95 -5.55
C PRO A 23 3.15 -28.36 -5.94
N GLU A 24 2.18 -28.33 -5.02
CA GLU A 24 0.85 -27.76 -5.25
C GLU A 24 0.91 -26.25 -5.52
N GLN A 25 1.68 -25.52 -4.70
CA GLN A 25 1.87 -24.08 -4.84
C GLN A 25 2.60 -23.74 -6.13
N ARG A 26 3.63 -24.52 -6.50
CA ARG A 26 4.36 -24.36 -7.76
C ARG A 26 3.41 -24.53 -8.96
N ALA A 27 2.58 -25.57 -8.96
CA ALA A 27 1.60 -25.80 -10.03
C ALA A 27 0.58 -24.67 -10.13
N ALA A 28 0.06 -24.17 -9.00
CA ALA A 28 -0.88 -23.05 -8.97
C ALA A 28 -0.27 -21.75 -9.50
N VAL A 29 0.98 -21.45 -9.16
CA VAL A 29 1.72 -20.28 -9.66
C VAL A 29 1.99 -20.42 -11.15
N SER A 30 2.49 -21.57 -11.63
CA SER A 30 2.73 -21.81 -13.05
C SER A 30 1.46 -21.62 -13.88
N ALA A 31 0.34 -22.23 -13.47
CA ALA A 31 -0.94 -22.07 -14.16
C ALA A 31 -1.43 -20.60 -14.20
N HIS A 32 -1.10 -19.79 -13.19
CA HIS A 32 -1.40 -18.36 -13.19
C HIS A 32 -0.50 -17.59 -14.17
N LEU A 33 0.80 -17.88 -14.17
CA LEU A 33 1.80 -17.20 -15.02
C LEU A 33 1.52 -17.43 -16.52
N ASP A 34 1.01 -18.61 -16.88
CA ASP A 34 0.58 -18.92 -18.24
C ASP A 34 -0.49 -17.95 -18.76
N GLY A 35 -1.33 -17.41 -17.87
CA GLY A 35 -2.44 -16.53 -18.21
C GLY A 35 -2.26 -15.04 -17.86
N CYS A 36 -1.24 -14.66 -17.09
CA CYS A 36 -1.13 -13.31 -16.53
C CYS A 36 0.22 -12.64 -16.87
N ALA A 37 0.17 -11.62 -17.73
CA ALA A 37 1.36 -10.84 -18.10
C ALA A 37 1.91 -9.98 -16.94
N ASP A 38 1.03 -9.44 -16.09
CA ASP A 38 1.44 -8.62 -14.95
C ASP A 38 2.26 -9.45 -13.95
N CYS A 39 1.80 -10.65 -13.58
CA CYS A 39 2.54 -11.53 -12.68
C CYS A 39 3.86 -12.03 -13.28
N ARG A 40 3.93 -12.22 -14.62
CA ARG A 40 5.21 -12.52 -15.29
C ARG A 40 6.18 -11.34 -15.20
N THR A 41 5.70 -10.13 -15.44
CA THR A 41 6.52 -8.90 -15.32
C THR A 41 7.03 -8.71 -13.89
N GLU A 42 6.19 -8.96 -12.89
CA GLU A 42 6.58 -8.90 -11.48
C GLU A 42 7.59 -10.00 -11.14
N LEU A 43 7.44 -11.21 -11.69
CA LEU A 43 8.41 -12.28 -11.54
C LEU A 43 9.77 -11.89 -12.15
N ASP A 44 9.77 -11.31 -13.36
CA ASP A 44 10.98 -10.82 -14.02
C ASP A 44 11.66 -9.69 -13.20
N PHE A 45 10.88 -8.90 -12.47
CA PHE A 45 11.39 -7.87 -11.57
C PHE A 45 12.07 -8.46 -10.32
N VAL A 46 11.51 -9.53 -9.72
CA VAL A 46 12.04 -10.13 -8.49
C VAL A 46 13.11 -11.20 -8.72
N ALA A 47 13.11 -11.87 -9.87
CA ALA A 47 14.05 -12.95 -10.18
C ALA A 47 15.53 -12.54 -10.05
N PRO A 48 15.99 -11.35 -10.48
CA PRO A 48 17.37 -10.92 -10.28
C PRO A 48 17.80 -10.86 -8.81
N ALA A 49 16.88 -10.57 -7.89
CA ALA A 49 17.20 -10.59 -6.46
C ALA A 49 17.44 -12.03 -5.96
N ALA A 50 16.67 -13.00 -6.46
CA ALA A 50 16.85 -14.42 -6.13
C ALA A 50 18.23 -14.94 -6.58
N GLU A 51 18.71 -14.51 -7.76
CA GLU A 51 20.05 -14.86 -8.27
C GLU A 51 21.20 -14.29 -7.42
N LEU A 52 20.99 -13.14 -6.79
CA LEU A 52 22.02 -12.49 -5.96
C LEU A 52 22.07 -13.04 -4.53
N LEU A 53 20.97 -13.60 -4.02
CA LEU A 53 20.87 -14.06 -2.63
C LEU A 53 21.90 -15.15 -2.25
N PRO A 54 22.25 -16.13 -3.12
CA PRO A 54 23.31 -17.10 -2.84
C PRO A 54 24.70 -16.47 -2.61
N LEU A 55 24.93 -15.22 -3.06
CA LEU A 55 26.18 -14.50 -2.84
C LEU A 55 26.22 -13.79 -1.47
N ALA A 56 25.09 -13.73 -0.77
CA ALA A 56 25.04 -13.15 0.55
C ALA A 56 25.67 -14.10 1.58
N ASP A 57 26.45 -13.54 2.51
CA ASP A 57 26.89 -14.25 3.71
C ASP A 57 25.74 -14.27 4.73
N PRO A 58 25.10 -15.43 4.98
CA PRO A 58 23.98 -15.51 5.91
C PRO A 58 24.41 -15.29 7.36
N ASP A 59 25.66 -15.63 7.72
CA ASP A 59 26.14 -15.51 9.09
C ASP A 59 26.36 -14.03 9.45
N ARG A 60 26.69 -13.19 8.46
CA ARG A 60 26.76 -11.73 8.61
C ARG A 60 25.42 -11.08 8.96
N ALA A 61 24.29 -11.75 8.70
CA ALA A 61 22.94 -11.26 9.01
C ALA A 61 22.42 -11.73 10.39
N SER A 62 23.23 -12.48 11.15
CA SER A 62 22.82 -13.04 12.45
C SER A 62 22.51 -11.96 13.49
N GLU A 63 23.18 -10.82 13.41
CA GLU A 63 22.92 -9.68 14.29
C GLU A 63 22.22 -8.57 13.51
N PRO A 64 20.99 -8.18 13.92
CA PRO A 64 20.32 -7.05 13.30
C PRO A 64 21.18 -5.79 13.49
N PRO A 65 21.33 -4.95 12.46
CA PRO A 65 22.14 -3.74 12.59
C PRO A 65 21.55 -2.86 13.71
N ALA A 66 22.44 -2.27 14.52
CA ALA A 66 22.01 -1.29 15.49
C ALA A 66 21.21 -0.19 14.76
N PRO A 67 20.02 0.17 15.28
CA PRO A 67 19.21 1.15 14.60
C PRO A 67 19.93 2.50 14.58
N LEU A 68 19.70 3.29 13.52
CA LEU A 68 20.30 4.62 13.42
C LEU A 68 19.88 5.47 14.64
N PRO A 69 20.75 6.35 15.16
CA PRO A 69 20.35 7.30 16.19
C PRO A 69 19.09 8.04 15.75
N ASN A 70 18.13 8.24 16.66
CA ASN A 70 16.84 8.92 16.40
C ASN A 70 15.89 8.25 15.37
N TRP A 71 16.13 6.99 14.98
CA TRP A 71 15.29 6.27 14.00
C TRP A 71 13.79 6.33 14.32
N GLU A 72 13.39 6.22 15.58
CA GLU A 72 11.98 6.28 16.00
C GLU A 72 11.34 7.61 15.61
N SER A 73 12.03 8.71 15.90
CA SER A 73 11.56 10.05 15.56
C SER A 73 11.52 10.29 14.05
N ALA A 74 12.51 9.75 13.30
CA ALA A 74 12.53 9.82 11.84
C ALA A 74 11.39 9.00 11.21
N TYR A 75 11.16 7.78 11.71
CA TYR A 75 10.07 6.90 11.29
C TYR A 75 8.71 7.57 11.51
N TRP A 76 8.45 8.09 12.73
CA TRP A 76 7.18 8.76 13.01
C TRP A 76 6.94 10.01 12.16
N ARG A 77 7.99 10.78 11.82
CA ARG A 77 7.88 11.90 10.87
C ARG A 77 7.55 11.43 9.45
N GLY A 78 8.14 10.33 9.00
CA GLY A 78 7.90 9.77 7.66
C GLY A 78 6.55 9.08 7.49
N CYS A 79 6.04 8.46 8.56
CA CYS A 79 4.75 7.77 8.61
C CYS A 79 3.57 8.72 8.87
N ALA A 80 3.78 10.04 8.84
CA ALA A 80 2.69 11.00 8.91
C ALA A 80 1.59 10.58 7.93
N PRO A 81 0.33 10.43 8.38
CA PRO A 81 -0.72 9.88 7.55
C PRO A 81 -0.84 10.72 6.29
N LYS A 82 -0.46 10.13 5.15
CA LYS A 82 -0.72 10.75 3.84
C LYS A 82 -2.23 10.85 3.75
N PRO A 83 -2.82 12.04 3.56
CA PRO A 83 -4.26 12.12 3.37
C PRO A 83 -4.59 11.17 2.22
N ARG A 84 -5.44 10.17 2.47
CA ARG A 84 -6.03 9.39 1.37
C ARG A 84 -6.63 10.46 0.47
N ARG A 85 -6.15 10.56 -0.78
CA ARG A 85 -6.93 11.25 -1.79
C ARG A 85 -8.24 10.49 -1.83
N VAL A 86 -9.28 11.07 -1.24
CA VAL A 86 -10.63 10.63 -1.49
C VAL A 86 -10.81 10.91 -2.97
N PRO A 87 -10.96 9.89 -3.85
CA PRO A 87 -11.35 10.18 -5.21
C PRO A 87 -12.66 10.96 -5.11
N ALA A 88 -12.67 12.17 -5.67
CA ALA A 88 -13.87 13.00 -5.66
C ALA A 88 -15.04 12.16 -6.22
N PRO A 89 -16.22 12.19 -5.58
CA PRO A 89 -17.36 11.43 -6.10
C PRO A 89 -17.73 11.94 -7.49
N GLY A 90 -17.41 11.15 -8.51
CA GLY A 90 -18.05 11.09 -9.84
C GLY A 90 -18.51 12.39 -10.49
N GLY A 91 -17.61 13.34 -10.74
CA GLY A 91 -17.86 14.41 -11.71
C GLY A 91 -17.44 13.96 -13.12
N PRO A 92 -18.15 14.33 -14.20
CA PRO A 92 -17.78 13.97 -15.56
C PRO A 92 -16.39 14.53 -15.89
N GLU A 93 -15.52 13.70 -16.48
CA GLU A 93 -14.20 14.10 -16.96
C GLU A 93 -14.29 15.35 -17.84
N GLY A 94 -13.46 16.35 -17.54
CA GLY A 94 -13.05 17.32 -18.57
C GLY A 94 -13.61 18.75 -18.52
N SER A 95 -13.95 19.31 -17.36
CA SER A 95 -14.05 20.77 -17.21
C SER A 95 -14.08 21.18 -15.73
N TRP A 96 -12.96 21.66 -15.20
CA TRP A 96 -13.00 22.46 -13.97
C TRP A 96 -13.60 23.83 -14.32
N PRO A 97 -14.67 24.30 -13.67
CA PRO A 97 -15.02 25.71 -13.75
C PRO A 97 -13.86 26.51 -13.12
N PRO A 98 -13.51 27.70 -13.66
CA PRO A 98 -12.53 28.55 -13.01
C PRO A 98 -13.01 28.88 -11.60
N ALA A 99 -12.07 28.99 -10.66
CA ALA A 99 -12.39 29.36 -9.28
C ALA A 99 -13.22 30.66 -9.27
N PRO A 100 -14.31 30.74 -8.50
CA PRO A 100 -15.09 31.96 -8.42
C PRO A 100 -14.25 33.07 -7.79
N SER A 101 -14.49 34.32 -8.22
CA SER A 101 -13.78 35.48 -7.69
C SER A 101 -13.99 35.62 -6.17
N PRO A 102 -13.06 36.27 -5.46
CA PRO A 102 -13.18 36.58 -4.04
C PRO A 102 -14.28 37.62 -3.73
N SER A 103 -15.31 37.81 -4.55
CA SER A 103 -16.54 38.52 -4.15
C SER A 103 -17.76 37.60 -4.10
N SER A 104 -17.66 36.40 -4.69
CA SER A 104 -18.72 35.40 -4.70
C SER A 104 -18.80 34.58 -3.41
N TRP A 105 -17.76 34.59 -2.57
CA TRP A 105 -17.74 33.84 -1.30
C TRP A 105 -18.64 34.46 -0.22
N GLU A 106 -18.97 35.75 -0.33
CA GLU A 106 -19.80 36.43 0.67
C GLU A 106 -21.29 36.06 0.59
N SER A 107 -21.78 35.67 -0.58
CA SER A 107 -23.17 35.21 -0.75
C SER A 107 -23.38 33.75 -0.36
N ALA A 108 -22.32 32.97 -0.11
CA ALA A 108 -22.41 31.56 0.29
C ALA A 108 -22.58 31.35 1.81
N ARG A 109 -22.87 32.39 2.59
CA ARG A 109 -23.24 32.30 4.02
C ARG A 109 -24.66 31.74 4.25
N GLY A 110 -25.13 30.87 3.35
CA GLY A 110 -26.45 30.23 3.39
C GLY A 110 -26.39 28.69 3.43
N TRP A 111 -25.22 28.09 3.60
CA TRP A 111 -25.11 26.64 3.82
C TRP A 111 -25.48 26.28 5.26
N PRO A 112 -26.33 25.26 5.49
CA PRO A 112 -26.63 24.81 6.84
C PRO A 112 -25.35 24.23 7.45
N ALA A 113 -24.99 24.73 8.63
CA ALA A 113 -23.94 24.15 9.46
C ALA A 113 -24.26 22.66 9.65
N ALA A 114 -23.53 21.78 8.97
CA ALA A 114 -23.57 20.36 9.24
C ALA A 114 -23.14 20.16 10.70
N THR A 115 -24.13 19.89 11.54
CA THR A 115 -23.98 19.60 12.97
C THR A 115 -22.94 18.51 13.12
N ARG A 116 -21.76 18.85 13.66
CA ARG A 116 -20.84 17.87 14.23
C ARG A 116 -21.49 17.34 15.50
N SER A 117 -22.32 16.32 15.37
CA SER A 117 -22.70 15.49 16.50
C SER A 117 -21.50 14.62 16.84
N SER A 118 -20.66 15.09 17.77
CA SER A 118 -19.73 14.24 18.50
C SER A 118 -20.48 13.48 19.60
N PRO A 119 -20.47 12.15 19.62
CA PRO A 119 -20.52 11.44 20.89
C PRO A 119 -19.08 11.33 21.43
N ARG A 120 -18.72 12.26 22.33
CA ARG A 120 -17.66 12.01 23.31
C ARG A 120 -18.23 11.07 24.36
N THR A 121 -17.80 9.81 24.37
CA THR A 121 -17.79 9.00 25.59
C THR A 121 -16.38 8.45 25.78
N ARG A 122 -15.62 9.14 26.65
CA ARG A 122 -14.45 8.58 27.32
C ARG A 122 -14.95 7.53 28.30
N SER A 123 -14.82 6.25 27.97
CA SER A 123 -14.87 5.20 28.99
C SER A 123 -13.54 5.19 29.74
N ARG A 124 -13.61 5.62 31.00
CA ARG A 124 -12.52 5.56 31.99
C ARG A 124 -12.03 4.12 32.14
N TRP A 125 -10.73 3.91 31.99
CA TRP A 125 -10.02 2.80 32.61
C TRP A 125 -9.70 3.16 34.07
N ARG A 126 -10.24 2.38 35.00
CA ARG A 126 -9.73 2.12 36.36
C ARG A 126 -10.07 0.65 36.62
N ALA A 127 -9.05 -0.20 36.67
CA ALA A 127 -8.37 -0.70 37.89
C ALA A 127 -9.25 -1.73 38.61
#